data_AF-A0A8T0UZJ9-F1
#
_entry.id   AF-A0A8T0UZJ9-F1
#
_cell.length_a   1.000
_cell.length_b   1.000
_cell.length_c   1.000
_cell.angle_alpha   90.00
_cell.angle_beta   90.00
_cell.angle_gamma   90.00
#
_symmetry.space_group_name_H-M   'P 1'
#
loop_
_entity.id
_entity.type
_entity.pdbx_description
1 polymer ?
#
loop_
_entity_poly.entity_id
_entity_poly.type
_entity_poly.pdbx_seq_one_letter_code
_entity_poly.pdbx_strand_id
1 'polypeptide(L)'
;MNSVVKIGPFGSTSEAEGNRDITVAPLRLESITIRCGLIVDAIAFTYKDCHGLQHSTGQWGGNGGNSTMITLGLDEFVKGCTAPTVTAATASPASPSSPTSGPTDRLESETPSRNPSPSTSPL
;
A
#
# COMPACT_ATOMS: atom_id res chain seq x y z
N MET A 1 -22.59 -7.41 33.81
CA MET A 1 -22.15 -6.59 32.66
C MET A 1 -20.96 -7.31 32.05
N ASN A 2 -21.07 -7.77 30.80
CA ASN A 2 -19.92 -8.39 30.12
C ASN A 2 -19.04 -7.24 29.63
N SER A 3 -17.87 -7.06 30.22
CA SER A 3 -16.94 -6.01 29.82
C SER A 3 -16.25 -6.41 28.51
N VAL A 4 -16.30 -5.55 27.50
CA VAL A 4 -15.55 -5.74 26.24
C VAL A 4 -14.15 -5.20 26.43
N VAL A 5 -13.14 -5.98 26.07
CA VAL A 5 -11.74 -5.55 26.06
C VAL A 5 -11.34 -5.21 24.63
N LYS A 6 -10.71 -4.05 24.43
CA LYS A 6 -10.15 -3.63 23.14
C LYS A 6 -8.64 -3.85 23.14
N ILE A 7 -8.14 -4.53 22.11
CA ILE A 7 -6.71 -4.84 21.92
C ILE A 7 -6.33 -4.34 20.52
N GLY A 8 -5.21 -3.62 20.42
CA GLY A 8 -4.78 -2.95 19.18
C GLY A 8 -5.08 -1.44 19.18
N PRO A 9 -5.08 -0.78 18.00
CA PRO A 9 -4.90 -1.35 16.67
C PRO A 9 -3.47 -1.83 16.39
N PHE A 10 -3.31 -2.73 15.42
CA PHE A 10 -2.02 -3.16 14.88
C PHE A 10 -1.93 -2.70 13.42
N GLY A 11 -0.92 -1.91 13.08
CA GLY A 11 -0.78 -1.32 11.75
C GLY A 11 -0.38 0.15 11.83
N SER A 12 -0.52 0.85 10.70
CA SER A 12 -0.29 2.30 10.64
C SER A 12 -1.41 3.06 11.36
N THR A 13 -1.05 4.18 11.98
CA THR A 13 -2.01 5.11 12.62
C THR A 13 -2.33 6.32 11.75
N SER A 14 -1.73 6.41 10.55
CA SER A 14 -1.82 7.58 9.67
C SER A 14 -2.70 7.29 8.46
N GLU A 15 -4.02 7.37 8.64
CA GLU A 15 -4.98 7.15 7.56
C GLU A 15 -5.83 8.41 7.32
N ALA A 16 -6.05 8.77 6.06
CA ALA A 16 -6.80 9.96 5.67
C ALA A 16 -8.29 9.89 6.05
N GLU A 17 -8.86 8.69 6.17
CA GLU A 17 -10.27 8.47 6.52
C GLU A 17 -10.54 8.42 8.04
N GLY A 18 -9.50 8.50 8.87
CA GLY A 18 -9.59 8.47 10.32
C GLY A 18 -9.94 7.09 10.90
N ASN A 19 -10.01 7.01 12.23
CA ASN A 19 -10.28 5.77 12.95
C ASN A 19 -11.76 5.37 12.81
N ARG A 20 -12.02 4.08 12.56
CA ARG A 20 -13.37 3.49 12.55
C ARG A 20 -13.56 2.62 13.79
N ASP A 21 -14.75 2.69 14.37
CA ASP A 21 -15.14 1.90 15.53
C ASP A 21 -16.65 1.66 15.51
N ILE A 22 -17.11 0.62 16.18
CA ILE A 22 -18.54 0.34 16.37
C ILE A 22 -19.09 1.13 17.55
N THR A 23 -20.33 1.57 17.43
CA THR A 23 -21.01 2.37 18.46
C THR A 23 -21.91 1.55 19.38
N VAL A 24 -22.24 0.31 18.98
CA VAL A 24 -23.07 -0.62 19.75
C VAL A 24 -22.19 -1.76 20.27
N ALA A 25 -22.37 -2.11 21.54
CA ALA A 25 -21.59 -3.17 22.17
C ALA A 25 -21.90 -4.53 21.52
N PRO A 26 -20.89 -5.26 21.01
CA PRO A 26 -21.11 -6.56 20.39
C PRO A 26 -21.24 -7.65 21.46
N LEU A 27 -22.13 -8.60 21.22
CA LEU A 27 -22.21 -9.86 21.98
C LEU A 27 -21.66 -11.03 21.15
N ARG A 28 -21.93 -11.05 19.85
CA ARG A 28 -21.59 -12.19 18.98
C ARG A 28 -21.35 -11.77 17.54
N LEU A 29 -20.22 -12.19 16.97
CA LEU A 29 -19.92 -12.04 15.55
C LEU A 29 -20.71 -13.07 14.72
N GLU A 30 -21.20 -12.66 13.55
CA GLU A 30 -21.97 -13.55 12.65
C GLU A 30 -21.31 -13.72 11.28
N SER A 31 -20.72 -12.65 10.73
CA SER A 31 -19.96 -12.75 9.49
C SER A 31 -18.81 -11.77 9.44
N ILE A 32 -17.79 -12.11 8.67
CA ILE A 32 -16.69 -11.21 8.29
C ILE A 32 -16.57 -11.27 6.77
N THR A 33 -16.49 -10.11 6.14
CA THR A 33 -16.10 -9.95 4.75
C THR A 33 -14.73 -9.28 4.70
N ILE A 34 -13.79 -9.90 4.00
CA ILE A 34 -12.43 -9.38 3.79
C ILE A 34 -12.24 -9.14 2.31
N ARG A 35 -11.77 -7.95 1.95
CA ARG A 35 -11.26 -7.66 0.60
C ARG A 35 -9.74 -7.63 0.64
N CYS A 36 -9.11 -8.42 -0.22
CA CYS A 36 -7.65 -8.44 -0.29
C CYS A 36 -7.11 -8.68 -1.71
N GLY A 37 -6.02 -7.99 -2.00
CA GLY A 37 -5.10 -8.25 -3.11
C GLY A 37 -3.74 -8.67 -2.56
N LEU A 38 -2.73 -7.80 -2.72
CA LEU A 38 -1.42 -7.96 -2.06
C LEU A 38 -1.46 -7.61 -0.57
N ILE A 39 -2.38 -6.72 -0.20
CA ILE A 39 -2.64 -6.28 1.17
C ILE A 39 -4.13 -6.45 1.47
N VAL A 40 -4.54 -6.21 2.72
CA VAL A 40 -5.96 -6.08 3.07
C VAL A 40 -6.44 -4.71 2.59
N ASP A 41 -7.39 -4.71 1.66
CA ASP A 41 -7.99 -3.51 1.10
C ASP A 41 -9.17 -3.02 1.95
N ALA A 42 -9.96 -3.96 2.48
CA ALA A 42 -11.13 -3.61 3.28
C ALA A 42 -11.63 -4.76 4.18
N ILE A 43 -12.42 -4.39 5.17
CA ILE A 43 -13.12 -5.28 6.09
C ILE A 43 -14.56 -4.79 6.29
N ALA A 44 -15.51 -5.71 6.35
CA ALA A 44 -16.87 -5.47 6.85
C ALA A 44 -17.29 -6.65 7.73
N PHE A 45 -18.19 -6.44 8.68
CA PHE A 45 -18.72 -7.55 9.48
C PHE A 45 -20.13 -7.29 9.99
N THR A 46 -20.80 -8.38 10.36
CA THR A 46 -22.09 -8.35 11.07
C THR A 46 -21.99 -9.01 12.42
N TYR A 47 -22.74 -8.49 13.40
CA TYR A 47 -22.74 -8.99 14.77
C TYR A 47 -24.10 -8.76 15.44
N LYS A 48 -24.39 -9.55 16.47
CA LYS A 48 -25.52 -9.34 17.38
C LYS A 48 -25.09 -8.62 18.64
N ASP A 49 -25.94 -7.72 19.12
CA ASP A 49 -25.81 -7.10 20.43
C ASP A 49 -26.42 -7.96 21.55
N CYS A 50 -26.47 -7.43 22.78
CA CYS A 50 -27.04 -8.13 23.93
C CYS A 50 -28.56 -8.32 23.87
N HIS A 51 -29.25 -7.61 22.97
CA HIS A 51 -30.68 -7.76 22.71
C HIS A 51 -30.95 -8.72 21.54
N GLY A 52 -29.89 -9.25 20.91
CA GLY A 52 -29.99 -10.12 19.75
C GLY A 52 -30.25 -9.39 18.43
N LEU A 53 -30.20 -8.06 18.42
CA LEU A 53 -30.35 -7.26 17.21
C LEU A 53 -29.06 -7.34 16.37
N GLN A 54 -29.21 -7.59 15.08
CA GLN A 54 -28.09 -7.63 14.14
C GLN A 54 -27.67 -6.21 13.72
N HIS A 55 -26.37 -5.98 13.72
CA HIS A 55 -25.70 -4.75 13.29
C HIS A 55 -24.73 -5.07 12.15
N SER A 56 -24.55 -4.12 11.23
CA SER A 56 -23.60 -4.21 10.12
C SER A 56 -22.75 -2.95 10.07
N THR A 57 -21.43 -3.10 9.92
CA THR A 57 -20.49 -1.97 9.91
C THR A 57 -20.41 -1.23 8.58
N GLY A 58 -20.91 -1.84 7.49
CA GLY A 58 -20.49 -1.47 6.14
C GLY A 58 -18.99 -1.76 5.91
N GLN A 59 -18.51 -1.46 4.71
CA GLN A 59 -17.10 -1.64 4.34
C GLN A 59 -16.25 -0.51 4.94
N TRP A 60 -15.20 -0.90 5.65
CA TRP A 60 -14.11 0.00 6.07
C TRP A 60 -12.89 -0.28 5.22
N GLY A 61 -12.41 0.75 4.50
CA GLY A 61 -11.33 0.65 3.53
C GLY A 61 -11.80 0.74 2.08
N GLY A 62 -10.87 0.54 1.15
CA GLY A 62 -11.03 0.79 -0.28
C GLY A 62 -11.78 -0.31 -1.04
N ASN A 63 -12.07 -0.08 -2.32
CA ASN A 63 -12.77 -1.05 -3.16
C ASN A 63 -11.85 -2.03 -3.91
N GLY A 64 -10.57 -2.08 -3.52
CA GLY A 64 -9.57 -2.98 -4.09
C GLY A 64 -9.79 -4.44 -3.71
N GLY A 65 -8.92 -5.31 -4.22
CA GLY A 65 -8.89 -6.72 -3.87
C GLY A 65 -10.12 -7.56 -4.26
N ASN A 66 -10.01 -8.86 -4.03
CA ASN A 66 -11.12 -9.81 -4.14
C ASN A 66 -11.83 -9.96 -2.80
N SER A 67 -13.16 -10.10 -2.84
CA SER A 67 -13.99 -10.22 -1.65
C SER A 67 -14.20 -11.69 -1.27
N THR A 68 -13.96 -12.02 0.00
CA THR A 68 -14.32 -13.32 0.59
C THR A 68 -15.14 -13.09 1.86
N MET A 69 -16.24 -13.83 2.00
CA MET A 69 -17.11 -13.78 3.17
C MET A 69 -17.03 -15.10 3.94
N ILE A 70 -16.89 -14.99 5.26
CA ILE A 70 -16.96 -16.09 6.21
C ILE A 70 -18.21 -15.87 7.06
N THR A 71 -19.10 -16.86 7.08
CA THR A 71 -20.30 -16.87 7.92
C THR A 71 -20.12 -17.89 9.03
N LEU A 72 -20.31 -17.47 10.27
CA LEU A 72 -20.12 -18.31 11.46
C LEU A 72 -21.42 -19.06 11.79
N GLY A 73 -21.30 -20.37 12.01
CA GLY A 73 -22.41 -21.20 12.47
C GLY A 73 -22.88 -20.85 13.90
N LEU A 74 -24.00 -21.43 14.34
CA LEU A 74 -24.62 -21.13 15.65
C LEU A 74 -23.68 -21.33 16.85
N ASP A 75 -22.73 -22.26 16.77
CA ASP A 75 -21.77 -22.53 17.85
C ASP A 75 -20.31 -22.25 17.44
N GLU A 76 -20.11 -21.53 16.33
CA GLU A 76 -18.79 -21.18 15.83
C GLU A 76 -18.35 -19.80 16.33
N PHE A 77 -17.09 -19.70 16.76
CA PHE A 77 -16.50 -18.46 17.23
C PHE A 77 -15.03 -18.37 16.82
N VAL A 78 -14.57 -17.14 16.59
CA VAL A 78 -13.17 -16.85 16.25
C VAL A 78 -12.31 -17.06 17.49
N LYS A 79 -11.21 -17.83 17.34
CA LYS A 79 -10.26 -18.11 18.43
C LYS A 79 -9.01 -17.23 18.40
N GLY A 80 -8.74 -16.58 17.28
CA GLY A 80 -7.60 -15.68 17.11
C GLY A 80 -7.54 -15.08 15.72
N CYS A 81 -6.76 -14.01 15.58
CA CYS A 81 -6.40 -13.41 14.31
C CYS A 81 -4.90 -13.11 14.30
N THR A 82 -4.24 -13.34 13.17
CA THR A 82 -2.80 -13.08 12.99
C THR A 82 -2.57 -12.47 11.62
N ALA A 83 -1.74 -11.44 11.54
CA ALA A 83 -1.25 -10.91 10.26
C ALA A 83 0.17 -11.43 9.99
N PRO A 84 0.55 -11.65 8.72
CA PRO A 84 1.95 -11.87 8.39
C PRO A 84 2.77 -10.64 8.78
N THR A 85 3.92 -10.85 9.41
CA THR A 85 4.88 -9.77 9.71
C THR A 85 5.44 -9.25 8.39
N VAL A 86 5.01 -8.07 7.95
CA VAL A 86 5.65 -7.39 6.83
C VAL A 86 6.87 -6.66 7.37
N THR A 87 8.04 -7.26 7.24
CA THR A 87 9.30 -6.56 7.47
C THR A 87 9.42 -5.49 6.39
N ALA A 88 9.27 -4.22 6.76
CA ALA A 88 9.61 -3.13 5.86
C ALA A 88 11.11 -3.22 5.54
N ALA A 89 11.46 -3.79 4.38
CA ALA A 89 12.79 -3.59 3.83
C ALA A 89 12.90 -2.08 3.57
N THR A 90 13.72 -1.40 4.37
CA THR A 90 14.14 -0.03 4.08
C THR A 90 14.96 -0.05 2.79
N ALA A 91 14.28 -0.06 1.64
CA ALA A 91 14.89 0.33 0.39
C ALA A 91 14.87 1.87 0.36
N SER A 92 15.92 2.47 0.92
CA SER A 92 16.27 3.84 0.59
C SER A 92 16.48 3.92 -0.93
N PRO A 93 15.77 4.77 -1.69
CA PRO A 93 16.22 5.08 -3.02
C PRO A 93 17.49 5.91 -2.87
N ALA A 94 18.65 5.29 -3.08
CA ALA A 94 19.84 6.03 -3.43
C ALA A 94 19.50 6.83 -4.69
N SER A 95 19.33 8.15 -4.55
CA SER A 95 19.15 9.05 -5.68
C SER A 95 20.36 8.92 -6.60
N PRO A 96 20.22 8.58 -7.90
CA PRO A 96 21.26 8.89 -8.85
C PRO A 96 21.21 10.40 -9.11
N SER A 97 21.99 11.18 -8.36
CA SER A 97 22.21 12.59 -8.70
C SER A 97 23.03 12.66 -9.99
N SER A 98 22.33 12.96 -11.07
CA SER A 98 22.66 13.63 -12.34
C SER A 98 24.09 13.54 -12.93
N PRO A 99 24.24 13.29 -14.25
CA PRO A 99 25.49 13.57 -14.93
C PRO A 99 25.75 15.09 -14.95
N THR A 100 26.94 15.46 -14.48
CA THR A 100 27.52 16.80 -14.56
C THR A 100 27.41 17.36 -15.99
N SER A 101 26.61 18.41 -16.17
CA SER A 101 26.66 19.27 -17.35
C SER A 101 27.97 20.07 -17.30
N GLY A 102 28.95 19.70 -18.11
CA GLY A 102 30.14 20.52 -18.34
C GLY A 102 29.76 21.79 -19.12
N PRO A 103 30.34 22.96 -18.78
CA PRO A 103 30.06 24.18 -19.51
C PRO A 103 30.68 24.12 -20.90
N THR A 104 29.90 24.53 -21.89
CA THR A 104 30.35 24.81 -23.25
C THR A 104 31.04 26.16 -23.22
N ASP A 105 32.37 26.20 -23.36
CA ASP A 105 33.05 27.45 -23.70
C ASP A 105 34.23 27.21 -24.65
N ARG A 106 34.30 28.13 -25.60
CA ARG A 106 35.01 28.08 -26.87
C ARG A 106 36.13 29.12 -26.81
N LEU A 107 37.39 28.72 -26.99
CA LEU A 107 38.42 29.59 -27.59
C LEU A 107 39.59 28.79 -28.18
N GLU A 108 40.08 29.33 -29.30
CA GLU A 108 41.24 29.01 -30.15
C GLU A 108 42.51 28.60 -29.36
N SER A 109 43.52 27.91 -29.87
CA SER A 109 44.22 27.91 -31.17
C SER A 109 45.25 26.77 -31.16
N GLU A 110 45.61 26.19 -32.31
CA GLU A 110 47.01 26.00 -32.78
C GLU A 110 47.08 24.97 -33.93
N THR A 111 47.53 25.43 -35.09
CA THR A 111 47.99 24.66 -36.27
C THR A 111 49.48 24.29 -36.08
N PRO A 112 50.04 23.22 -36.70
CA PRO A 112 50.39 23.31 -38.13
C PRO A 112 50.40 22.01 -38.98
N SER A 113 50.00 22.19 -40.24
CA SER A 113 50.67 21.77 -41.49
C SER A 113 51.04 20.29 -41.76
N ARG A 114 50.41 19.68 -42.80
CA ARG A 114 51.11 19.23 -44.03
C ARG A 114 50.11 18.83 -45.15
N ASN A 115 50.26 19.47 -46.31
CA ASN A 115 49.64 19.11 -47.61
C ASN A 115 50.51 18.04 -48.32
N PRO A 116 49.95 17.21 -49.25
CA PRO A 116 49.97 17.61 -50.66
C PRO A 116 48.79 17.16 -51.57
N SER A 117 48.37 18.12 -52.42
CA SER A 117 48.02 18.10 -53.87
C SER A 117 46.93 17.17 -54.47
N PRO A 118 45.97 17.72 -55.26
CA PRO A 118 45.06 16.96 -56.12
C PRO A 118 45.61 16.74 -57.55
N SER A 119 45.38 15.54 -58.10
CA SER A 119 45.67 15.18 -59.50
C SER A 119 44.51 15.61 -60.40
N THR A 120 44.84 16.43 -61.40
CA THR A 120 43.99 16.88 -62.52
C THR A 120 43.76 15.75 -63.53
N SER A 121 42.59 15.71 -64.16
CA SER A 121 42.39 15.05 -65.47
C SER A 121 41.66 16.01 -66.42
N PRO A 122 42.01 16.04 -67.72
CA PRO A 122 41.56 17.05 -68.67
C PRO A 122 40.30 16.66 -69.46
N LEU A 123 39.81 17.68 -70.19
CA LEU A 123 38.72 17.76 -71.17
C LEU A 123 38.28 16.48 -71.89
#